data_AF-A0A0J1FB14-F1
#
_entry.id   AF-A0A0J1FB14-F1
#
_cell.length_a   1.000
_cell.length_b   1.000
_cell.length_c   1.000
_cell.angle_alpha   90.00
_cell.angle_beta   90.00
_cell.angle_gamma   90.00
#
_symmetry.space_group_name_H-M   'P 1'
#
loop_
_entity.id
_entity.type
_entity.pdbx_description
1 polymer ?
#
loop_
_entity_poly.entity_id
_entity_poly.type
_entity_poly.pdbx_seq_one_letter_code
_entity_poly.pdbx_strand_id
1 'polypeptide(L)'
;MVAGNRYSSHLSLTANDRVITPLPLFHMNPQILSTMGTLFVGGSLTLVDRFHSRSWWQEVRAKETTHFHYLGVMPAVLMGMPEQADDGAKIYALSQGRKNDQVYLD
;
A
#
# COMPACT_ATOMS: atom_id res chain seq x y z
N MET A 1 -0.31 -21.60 -4.03
CA MET A 1 -1.28 -20.96 -4.95
C MET A 1 -2.58 -20.48 -4.29
N VAL A 2 -3.11 -21.13 -3.24
CA VAL A 2 -4.40 -20.75 -2.63
C VAL A 2 -4.38 -19.40 -1.89
N ALA A 3 -3.28 -19.06 -1.21
CA ALA A 3 -3.17 -17.77 -0.49
C ALA A 3 -3.14 -16.59 -1.48
N GLY A 4 -2.23 -16.59 -2.46
CA GLY A 4 -2.12 -15.50 -3.45
C GLY A 4 -3.44 -15.20 -4.18
N ASN A 5 -4.15 -16.23 -4.63
CA ASN A 5 -5.42 -16.08 -5.36
C ASN A 5 -6.54 -15.45 -4.51
N ARG A 6 -6.60 -15.80 -3.22
CA ARG A 6 -7.62 -15.25 -2.30
C ARG A 6 -7.35 -13.79 -1.97
N TYR A 7 -6.09 -13.40 -1.79
CA TYR A 7 -5.74 -12.04 -1.42
C TYR A 7 -5.71 -11.09 -2.61
N SER A 8 -5.21 -11.49 -3.78
CA SER A 8 -5.32 -10.66 -4.99
C SER A 8 -6.77 -10.35 -5.35
N SER A 9 -7.66 -11.34 -5.22
CA SER A 9 -9.10 -11.18 -5.46
C SER A 9 -9.80 -10.35 -4.38
N HIS A 10 -9.33 -10.40 -3.12
CA HIS A 10 -9.85 -9.56 -2.04
C HIS A 10 -9.43 -8.09 -2.18
N LEU A 11 -8.21 -7.87 -2.68
CA LEU A 11 -7.59 -6.56 -2.86
C LEU A 11 -7.78 -6.00 -4.28
N SER A 12 -8.47 -6.73 -5.15
CA SER A 12 -8.67 -6.41 -6.58
C SER A 12 -7.38 -6.01 -7.30
N LEU A 13 -6.25 -6.61 -6.92
CA LEU A 13 -4.95 -6.32 -7.53
C LEU A 13 -4.90 -6.86 -8.96
N THR A 14 -4.18 -6.14 -9.82
CA THR A 14 -3.95 -6.45 -11.22
C THR A 14 -2.45 -6.37 -11.54
N ALA A 15 -2.06 -6.85 -12.73
CA ALA A 15 -0.69 -6.73 -13.21
C ALA A 15 -0.19 -5.28 -13.34
N ASN A 16 -1.11 -4.30 -13.40
CA ASN A 16 -0.76 -2.89 -13.50
C ASN A 16 -0.50 -2.24 -12.12
N ASP A 17 -0.73 -2.97 -11.03
CA ASP A 17 -0.62 -2.40 -9.69
C ASP A 17 0.81 -2.36 -9.16
N ARG A 18 1.10 -1.26 -8.46
CA ARG A 18 2.38 -0.94 -7.83
C ARG A 18 2.15 -0.81 -6.33
N VAL A 19 2.52 -1.84 -5.60
CA VAL A 19 2.31 -1.95 -4.14
C VAL A 19 3.57 -1.50 -3.42
N ILE A 20 3.46 -0.56 -2.49
CA ILE A 20 4.54 -0.20 -1.55
C ILE A 20 4.23 -0.74 -0.14
N THR A 21 5.22 -1.30 0.53
CA THR A 21 5.10 -1.68 1.94
C THR A 21 6.33 -1.29 2.74
N PRO A 22 6.17 -0.55 3.86
CA PRO A 22 7.22 -0.30 4.84
C PRO A 22 7.25 -1.38 5.93
N LEU A 23 6.43 -2.43 5.82
CA LEU A 23 6.26 -3.42 6.88
C LEU A 23 7.30 -4.54 6.72
N PRO A 24 7.92 -5.00 7.83
CA PRO A 24 8.98 -6.00 7.73
C PRO A 24 8.50 -7.36 7.23
N LEU A 25 9.21 -7.92 6.24
CA LEU A 25 8.87 -9.21 5.63
C LEU A 25 9.14 -10.43 6.50
N PHE A 26 9.57 -10.29 7.75
CA PHE A 26 9.64 -11.43 8.68
C PHE A 26 8.28 -11.75 9.33
N HIS A 27 7.28 -10.88 9.18
CA HIS A 27 5.90 -11.15 9.58
C HIS A 27 5.05 -11.64 8.41
N MET A 28 4.12 -12.57 8.68
CA MET A 28 3.26 -13.16 7.63
C MET A 28 2.37 -12.12 6.92
N ASN A 29 2.03 -11.03 7.59
CA ASN A 29 1.08 -10.04 7.09
C ASN A 29 1.57 -9.39 5.77
N PRO A 30 2.72 -8.69 5.71
CA PRO A 30 3.23 -8.14 4.46
C PRO A 30 3.75 -9.19 3.47
N GLN A 31 4.16 -10.38 3.95
CA GLN A 31 4.46 -11.50 3.05
C GLN A 31 3.22 -11.90 2.25
N ILE A 32 2.07 -12.05 2.89
CA ILE A 32 0.85 -12.55 2.24
C ILE A 32 0.13 -11.45 1.46
N LEU A 33 -0.12 -10.29 2.10
CA LEU A 33 -0.93 -9.24 1.48
C LEU A 33 -0.19 -8.50 0.36
N SER A 34 1.04 -8.05 0.63
CA SER A 34 1.80 -7.26 -0.34
C SER A 34 2.60 -8.19 -1.25
N THR A 35 3.44 -9.05 -0.69
CA THR A 35 4.41 -9.79 -1.51
C THR A 35 3.72 -10.83 -2.39
N MET A 36 3.00 -11.79 -1.78
CA MET A 36 2.33 -12.85 -2.52
C MET A 36 1.17 -12.34 -3.38
N GLY A 37 0.41 -11.34 -2.91
CA GLY A 37 -0.67 -10.71 -3.67
C GLY A 37 -0.18 -10.07 -4.96
N THR A 38 0.86 -9.24 -4.88
CA THR A 38 1.47 -8.57 -6.03
C THR A 38 2.14 -9.54 -6.98
N LEU A 39 2.92 -10.49 -6.46
CA LEU A 39 3.60 -11.49 -7.30
C LEU A 39 2.60 -12.38 -8.05
N PHE A 40 1.48 -12.74 -7.41
CA PHE A 40 0.47 -13.60 -8.03
C PHE A 40 -0.18 -12.96 -9.26
N VAL A 41 -0.38 -11.64 -9.25
CA VAL A 41 -0.98 -10.90 -10.38
C VAL A 41 0.05 -10.40 -11.39
N GLY A 42 1.34 -10.57 -11.12
CA GLY A 42 2.43 -10.04 -11.95
C GLY A 42 2.64 -8.53 -11.81
N GLY A 43 2.21 -7.94 -10.70
CA GLY A 43 2.39 -6.51 -10.41
C GLY A 43 3.80 -6.18 -9.89
N SER A 44 3.99 -4.93 -9.47
CA SER A 44 5.26 -4.43 -8.95
C SER A 44 5.22 -4.20 -7.44
N LEU A 45 6.23 -4.68 -6.71
CA LEU A 45 6.34 -4.51 -5.25
C LEU A 45 7.54 -3.64 -4.91
N THR A 46 7.31 -2.56 -4.18
CA THR A 46 8.36 -1.76 -3.53
C THR A 46 8.42 -2.10 -2.04
N LEU A 47 9.60 -2.55 -1.60
CA LEU A 47 9.94 -2.67 -0.19
C LEU A 47 10.74 -1.45 0.24
N VAL A 48 10.28 -0.75 1.27
CA VAL A 48 11.04 0.35 1.88
C VAL A 48 11.48 -0.05 3.30
N ASP A 49 12.60 0.50 3.76
CA ASP A 49 13.18 0.17 5.07
C ASP A 49 12.20 0.42 6.23
N ARG A 50 11.51 1.56 6.18
CA ARG A 50 10.51 1.98 7.18
C ARG A 50 9.63 3.11 6.67
N PHE A 51 8.55 3.36 7.40
CA PHE A 51 7.69 4.52 7.18
C PHE A 51 8.38 5.81 7.65
N HIS A 52 8.47 6.79 6.76
CA HIS A 52 8.93 8.15 7.05
C HIS A 52 7.85 9.14 6.64
N SER A 53 7.13 9.72 7.61
CA SER A 53 5.96 10.58 7.33
C SER A 53 6.29 11.74 6.38
N ARG A 54 7.40 12.44 6.62
CA ARG A 54 7.81 13.63 5.84
C ARG A 54 8.11 13.34 4.36
N SER A 55 8.64 12.16 4.03
CA SER A 55 8.98 11.78 2.65
C SER A 55 7.96 10.83 2.02
N TRP A 56 6.94 10.39 2.77
CA TRP A 56 6.03 9.34 2.35
C TRP A 56 5.36 9.63 1.00
N TRP A 57 4.74 10.80 0.87
CA TRP A 57 4.02 11.17 -0.36
C TRP A 57 4.97 11.39 -1.54
N GLN A 58 6.16 11.92 -1.30
CA GLN A 58 7.20 12.06 -2.33
C GLN A 58 7.63 10.70 -2.86
N GLU A 59 7.84 9.71 -1.97
CA GLU A 59 8.20 8.35 -2.35
C GLU A 59 7.08 7.63 -3.10
N VAL A 60 5.84 7.79 -2.65
CA VAL A 60 4.65 7.22 -3.28
C VAL A 60 4.49 7.74 -4.71
N ARG A 61 4.65 9.05 -4.92
CA ARG A 61 4.61 9.69 -6.25
C ARG A 61 5.78 9.25 -7.13
N ALA A 62 7.01 9.30 -6.61
CA ALA A 62 8.21 8.94 -7.36
C ALA A 62 8.20 7.48 -7.85
N LYS A 63 7.48 6.59 -7.14
CA LYS A 63 7.36 5.17 -7.49
C LYS A 63 6.07 4.83 -8.25
N GLU A 64 5.25 5.83 -8.55
CA GLU A 64 3.94 5.68 -9.21
C GLU A 64 3.06 4.65 -8.49
N THR A 65 3.10 4.67 -7.15
CA THR A 65 2.42 3.67 -6.31
C THR A 65 0.91 3.76 -6.50
N THR A 66 0.27 2.61 -6.75
CA THR A 66 -1.20 2.52 -6.83
C THR A 66 -1.81 2.05 -5.50
N HIS A 67 -1.03 1.31 -4.71
CA HIS A 67 -1.47 0.73 -3.45
C HIS A 67 -0.39 0.84 -2.36
N PHE A 68 -0.74 1.24 -1.14
CA PHE A 68 0.20 1.16 0.00
C PHE A 68 -0.34 0.31 1.15
N HIS A 69 0.52 -0.51 1.72
CA HIS A 69 0.18 -1.29 2.90
C HIS A 69 0.41 -0.46 4.17
N TYR A 70 -0.65 -0.27 4.97
CA TYR A 70 -0.58 0.50 6.21
C TYR A 70 -1.05 -0.28 7.43
N LEU A 71 -0.62 0.21 8.60
CA LEU A 71 -1.17 -0.15 9.91
C LEU A 71 -1.63 1.12 10.61
N GLY A 72 -2.57 1.00 11.54
CA GLY A 72 -3.42 2.08 12.06
C GLY A 72 -2.74 3.42 12.40
N VAL A 73 -1.47 3.44 12.82
CA VAL A 73 -0.74 4.68 13.12
C VAL A 73 -0.42 5.51 11.86
N MET A 74 -0.20 4.89 10.71
CA MET A 74 0.22 5.59 9.49
C MET A 74 -0.82 6.61 9.01
N PRO A 75 -2.11 6.25 8.80
CA PRO A 75 -3.12 7.23 8.41
C PRO A 75 -3.27 8.37 9.43
N ALA A 76 -3.24 8.06 10.73
CA ALA A 76 -3.34 9.07 11.78
C ALA A 76 -2.19 10.09 11.71
N VAL A 77 -0.96 9.62 11.47
CA VAL A 77 0.21 10.50 11.29
C VAL A 77 0.09 11.31 10.00
N LEU A 78 -0.34 10.70 8.90
CA LEU A 78 -0.46 11.36 7.60
C LEU A 78 -1.54 12.44 7.59
N MET A 79 -2.71 12.19 8.21
CA MET A 79 -3.78 13.19 8.35
C MET A 79 -3.39 14.36 9.28
N GLY A 80 -2.40 14.17 10.15
CA GLY A 80 -1.86 15.24 11.00
C GLY A 80 -0.79 16.10 10.32
N MET A 81 -0.39 15.79 9.08
CA MET A 81 0.60 16.57 8.34
C MET A 81 -0.04 17.80 7.68
N PRO A 82 0.71 18.91 7.50
CA PRO A 82 0.23 20.02 6.69
C PRO A 82 -0.04 19.57 5.25
N GLU A 83 -1.15 20.04 4.69
CA GLU A 83 -1.44 19.89 3.25
C GLU A 83 -0.32 20.50 2.41
N GLN A 84 0.00 19.84 1.29
CA GLN A 84 0.95 20.28 0.29
C GLN A 84 0.22 20.55 -1.03
N ALA A 85 0.79 21.43 -1.85
CA ALA A 85 0.20 21.80 -3.14
C ALA A 85 0.07 20.63 -4.14
N ASP A 86 0.72 19.50 -3.86
CA ASP A 86 0.71 18.28 -4.67
C ASP A 86 -0.04 17.11 -4.02
N ASP A 87 -0.88 17.41 -3.02
CA ASP A 87 -1.86 16.48 -2.46
C ASP A 87 -3.07 16.38 -3.40
N GLY A 88 -3.51 15.15 -3.72
CA GLY A 88 -4.59 14.90 -4.70
C GLY A 88 -4.40 13.64 -5.55
N ALA A 89 -3.29 12.92 -5.38
CA ALA A 89 -3.10 11.62 -6.02
C ALA A 89 -4.05 10.56 -5.41
N LYS A 90 -4.81 9.87 -6.27
CA LYS A 90 -5.69 8.76 -5.85
C LYS A 90 -4.86 7.50 -5.66
N ILE A 91 -4.67 7.08 -4.41
CA ILE A 91 -3.92 5.87 -4.06
C ILE A 91 -4.77 5.01 -3.12
N TYR A 92 -4.78 3.70 -3.34
CA TYR A 92 -5.54 2.76 -2.53
C TYR A 92 -4.73 2.30 -1.31
N ALA A 93 -5.39 2.19 -0.17
CA ALA A 93 -4.76 1.75 1.06
C ALA A 93 -5.07 0.25 1.29
N LEU A 94 -4.04 -0.58 1.41
CA LEU A 94 -4.16 -2.00 1.73
C LEU A 94 -4.15 -2.16 3.26
N SER A 95 -5.27 -2.65 3.80
CA SER A 95 -5.45 -2.97 5.22
C SER A 95 -5.99 -4.40 5.36
N GLN A 96 -5.85 -5.01 6.54
CA GLN A 96 -6.42 -6.34 6.86
C GLN A 96 -7.97 -6.33 6.93
N GLY A 97 -8.64 -5.20 6.70
CA GLY A 97 -10.08 -5.04 6.74
C GLY A 97 -10.70 -4.57 5.42
N ARG A 98 -11.68 -5.34 4.94
CA ARG A 98 -12.67 -5.08 3.86
C ARG A 98 -12.17 -4.66 2.47
N LYS A 99 -12.90 -5.15 1.44
CA LYS A 99 -12.82 -4.71 0.04
C LYS A 99 -12.91 -3.18 -0.02
N ASN A 100 -11.97 -2.55 -0.73
CA ASN A 100 -12.04 -1.13 -1.11
C ASN A 100 -12.29 -0.17 0.07
N ASP A 101 -11.45 -0.19 1.10
CA ASP A 101 -11.26 1.01 1.91
C ASP A 101 -10.49 2.02 1.03
N GLN A 102 -11.23 2.70 0.14
CA GLN A 102 -10.76 3.94 -0.48
C GLN A 102 -10.56 4.93 0.66
N VAL A 103 -9.32 5.04 1.13
CA VAL A 103 -8.92 6.16 1.97
C VAL A 103 -8.83 7.36 1.01
N TYR A 104 -9.96 8.04 0.86
CA TYR A 104 -9.95 9.41 0.37
C TYR A 104 -9.18 10.22 1.40
N LEU A 105 -7.99 10.65 1.02
CA LEU A 105 -7.27 11.70 1.72
C LEU A 105 -7.84 12.98 1.14
N ASP A 106 -8.98 13.38 1.71
CA ASP A 106 -9.52 14.73 1.55
C ASP A 106 -8.81 15.66 2.54
#